data_AF-A0A349CZ53-F1
#
_entry.id   AF-A0A349CZ53-F1
#
_cell.length_a   1.000
_cell.length_b   1.000
_cell.length_c   1.000
_cell.angle_alpha   90.00
_cell.angle_beta   90.00
_cell.angle_gamma   90.00
#
_symmetry.space_group_name_H-M   'P 1'
#
loop_
_entity.id
_entity.type
_entity.pdbx_description
1 polymer ?
#
loop_
_entity_poly.entity_id
_entity_poly.type
_entity_poly.pdbx_seq_one_letter_code
_entity_poly.pdbx_strand_id
1 'polypeptide(L)'
;IFEELAAADPAVAAYISIHNMVAWMIDTYGSGAQREQWLRRLTAMADFGGYCLTEPGAGSDAAAITTSAIRSGDEYVLTGVKQFISGGG
;
A
#
# COMPACT_ATOMS: atom_id res chain seq x y z
N ILE A 1 18.74 9.49 -4.02
CA ILE A 1 18.24 9.04 -2.69
C ILE A 1 18.11 7.52 -2.67
N PHE A 2 17.16 6.91 -3.40
CA PHE A 2 16.97 5.46 -3.35
C PHE A 2 18.18 4.63 -3.83
N GLU A 3 18.93 5.10 -4.83
CA GLU A 3 20.17 4.44 -5.29
C GLU A 3 21.19 4.28 -4.15
N GLU A 4 21.50 5.35 -3.43
CA GLU A 4 22.42 5.32 -2.27
C GLU A 4 21.88 4.48 -1.11
N LEU A 5 20.56 4.53 -0.84
CA LEU A 5 19.94 3.67 0.15
C LEU A 5 20.09 2.19 -0.22
N ALA A 6 19.90 1.86 -1.50
CA ALA A 6 20.00 0.48 -2.00
C ALA A 6 21.44 -0.04 -2.04
N ALA A 7 22.42 0.86 -2.20
CA ALA A 7 23.84 0.50 -2.07
C ALA A 7 24.18 0.00 -0.66
N ALA A 8 23.47 0.47 0.37
CA ALA A 8 23.62 0.02 1.75
C ALA A 8 22.73 -1.20 2.07
N ASP A 9 21.42 -1.12 1.79
CA ASP A 9 20.46 -2.21 1.98
C ASP A 9 19.32 -2.11 0.95
N PRO A 10 19.30 -3.01 -0.06
CA PRO A 10 18.28 -2.99 -1.11
C PRO A 10 16.89 -3.38 -0.61
N ALA A 11 16.78 -4.19 0.45
CA ALA A 11 15.49 -4.60 1.00
C ALA A 11 14.81 -3.42 1.73
N VAL A 12 15.58 -2.69 2.54
CA VAL A 12 15.10 -1.47 3.21
C VAL A 12 14.76 -0.39 2.19
N ALA A 13 15.64 -0.16 1.20
CA ALA A 13 15.38 0.83 0.15
C ALA A 13 14.10 0.53 -0.64
N ALA A 14 13.88 -0.74 -1.01
CA ALA A 14 12.67 -1.16 -1.70
C ALA A 14 11.41 -0.94 -0.85
N TYR A 15 11.45 -1.28 0.45
CA TYR A 15 10.34 -1.04 1.34
C TYR A 15 10.01 0.45 1.48
N ILE A 16 11.02 1.31 1.67
CA ILE A 16 10.81 2.77 1.75
C ILE A 16 10.16 3.28 0.46
N SER A 17 10.51 2.73 -0.71
CA SER A 17 9.88 3.08 -1.98
C SER A 17 8.39 2.70 -2.00
N ILE A 18 8.04 1.50 -1.53
CA ILE A 18 6.64 1.04 -1.43
C ILE A 18 5.86 1.92 -0.45
N HIS A 19 6.45 2.23 0.71
CA HIS A 19 5.85 3.12 1.69
C HIS A 19 5.56 4.51 1.09
N ASN A 20 6.52 5.09 0.36
CA ASN A 20 6.32 6.37 -0.32
C ASN A 20 5.20 6.31 -1.37
N MET A 21 5.09 5.19 -2.10
CA MET A 21 3.99 4.97 -3.06
C MET A 21 2.62 4.98 -2.36
N VAL A 22 2.49 4.37 -1.18
CA VAL A 22 1.24 4.40 -0.39
C VAL A 22 0.88 5.84 0.03
N ALA A 23 1.84 6.58 0.59
CA ALA A 23 1.62 7.97 0.96
C ALA A 23 1.25 8.83 -0.27
N TRP A 24 1.92 8.62 -1.40
CA TRP A 24 1.64 9.31 -2.66
C TRP A 24 0.24 9.02 -3.21
N MET A 25 -0.26 7.78 -3.10
CA MET A 25 -1.63 7.45 -3.52
C MET A 25 -2.68 8.21 -2.70
N ILE A 26 -2.49 8.32 -1.39
CA ILE A 26 -3.40 9.10 -0.51
C ILE A 26 -3.28 10.59 -0.80
N ASP A 27 -2.06 11.11 -0.97
CA ASP A 27 -1.82 12.51 -1.32
C ASP A 27 -2.50 12.86 -2.65
N THR A 28 -2.32 12.04 -3.68
CA THR A 28 -2.79 12.36 -5.03
C THR A 28 -4.29 12.16 -5.20
N TYR A 29 -4.86 11.08 -4.63
CA TYR A 29 -6.23 10.65 -4.92
C TYR A 29 -7.18 10.68 -3.72
N GLY A 30 -6.65 10.89 -2.51
CA GLY A 30 -7.46 10.93 -1.29
C GLY A 30 -8.23 12.24 -1.13
N SER A 31 -9.32 12.18 -0.36
CA SER A 31 -10.06 13.37 0.08
C SER A 31 -9.23 14.20 1.07
N GLY A 32 -9.62 15.45 1.31
CA GLY A 32 -8.99 16.30 2.33
C GLY A 32 -8.93 15.62 3.70
N ALA A 33 -10.04 14.98 4.11
CA ALA A 33 -10.11 14.23 5.37
C ALA A 33 -9.15 13.03 5.42
N GLN A 34 -9.02 12.26 4.33
CA GLN A 34 -8.07 11.14 4.26
C GLN A 34 -6.62 11.64 4.32
N ARG A 35 -6.31 12.73 3.61
CA ARG A 35 -4.97 13.35 3.63
C ARG A 35 -4.59 13.80 5.04
N GLU A 36 -5.47 14.52 5.73
CA GLU A 36 -5.26 14.98 7.11
C GLU A 36 -5.10 13.82 8.10
N GLN A 37 -5.91 12.77 7.94
CA GLN A 37 -5.89 11.61 8.82
C GLN A 37 -4.57 10.82 8.71
N TRP A 38 -4.05 10.61 7.50
CA TRP A 38 -3.00 9.61 7.25
C TRP A 38 -1.62 10.21 6.95
N LEU A 39 -1.52 11.28 6.16
CA LEU A 39 -0.23 11.70 5.59
C LEU A 39 0.79 12.08 6.66
N ARG A 40 0.37 12.81 7.70
CA ARG A 40 1.29 13.25 8.77
C ARG A 40 2.00 12.06 9.43
N ARG A 41 1.28 10.95 9.65
CA ARG A 41 1.84 9.76 10.31
C ARG A 41 2.70 8.94 9.36
N LEU A 42 2.29 8.81 8.09
CA LEU A 42 3.07 8.12 7.06
C LEU A 42 4.39 8.85 6.76
N THR A 43 4.37 10.16 6.50
CA THR A 43 5.58 10.92 6.18
C THR A 43 6.57 11.03 7.33
N ALA A 44 6.08 10.88 8.58
CA ALA A 44 6.93 10.79 9.77
C ALA A 44 7.44 9.37 10.05
N MET A 45 7.03 8.37 9.25
CA MET A 45 7.21 6.94 9.53
C MET A 45 6.77 6.52 10.95
N ALA A 46 5.74 7.19 11.48
CA ALA A 46 5.08 6.78 12.71
C ALA A 46 4.14 5.60 12.48
N ASP A 47 3.61 5.49 11.25
CA ASP A 47 2.91 4.31 10.73
C ASP A 47 3.60 3.82 9.45
N PHE A 48 3.30 2.58 9.09
CA PHE A 48 3.92 1.87 7.97
C PHE A 48 2.86 1.49 6.94
N GLY A 49 3.12 1.80 5.66
CA GLY A 49 2.23 1.46 4.55
C GLY A 49 2.65 0.17 3.84
N GLY A 50 1.66 -0.58 3.34
CA GLY A 50 1.82 -1.72 2.44
C GLY A 50 0.86 -1.60 1.24
N TYR A 51 1.27 -2.08 0.08
CA TYR A 51 0.46 -2.04 -1.14
C TYR A 51 -0.10 -3.42 -1.49
N CYS A 52 -1.40 -3.60 -1.28
CA CYS A 52 -2.08 -4.90 -1.34
C CYS A 52 -2.71 -5.18 -2.72
N LEU A 53 -1.90 -5.47 -3.74
CA LEU A 53 -2.39 -5.77 -5.10
C LEU A 53 -2.39 -7.28 -5.42
N THR A 54 -1.22 -7.91 -5.35
CA THR A 54 -0.99 -9.29 -5.82
C THR A 54 -1.82 -10.33 -5.04
N GLU A 55 -2.34 -11.32 -5.76
CA GLU A 55 -3.10 -12.47 -5.25
C GLU A 55 -2.42 -13.79 -5.65
N PRO A 56 -2.71 -14.92 -4.99
CA PRO A 56 -2.16 -16.22 -5.39
C PRO A 56 -2.39 -16.58 -6.86
N GLY A 57 -3.53 -16.13 -7.44
CA GLY A 57 -3.89 -16.34 -8.84
C GLY A 57 -3.65 -15.15 -9.77
N ALA A 58 -3.23 -13.99 -9.26
CA ALA A 58 -3.11 -12.75 -10.03
C ALA A 58 -1.88 -11.93 -9.61
N GLY A 59 -0.80 -12.05 -10.40
CA GLY A 59 0.44 -11.28 -10.26
C GLY A 59 0.65 -10.33 -11.44
N SER A 60 1.15 -10.87 -12.56
CA SER A 60 1.36 -10.11 -13.80
C SER A 60 0.03 -9.63 -14.41
N ASP A 61 -1.01 -10.45 -14.36
CA ASP A 61 -2.37 -10.07 -14.75
C ASP A 61 -3.11 -9.46 -13.55
N ALA A 62 -2.73 -8.22 -13.22
CA ALA A 62 -3.30 -7.51 -12.07
C ALA A 62 -4.80 -7.18 -12.22
N ALA A 63 -5.34 -7.18 -13.45
CA ALA A 63 -6.75 -6.94 -13.67
C ALA A 63 -7.63 -8.15 -13.30
N ALA A 64 -7.03 -9.36 -13.24
CA ALA A 64 -7.72 -10.59 -12.90
C ALA A 64 -7.86 -10.84 -11.38
N ILE A 65 -7.66 -9.83 -10.54
CA ILE A 65 -7.86 -9.96 -9.09
C ILE A 65 -9.31 -10.34 -8.75
N THR A 66 -9.46 -11.14 -7.70
CA THR A 66 -10.73 -11.72 -7.25
C THR A 66 -11.17 -11.19 -5.89
N THR A 67 -10.30 -10.50 -5.15
CA THR A 67 -10.68 -9.83 -3.89
C THR A 67 -11.85 -8.88 -4.15
N SER A 68 -12.94 -9.08 -3.41
CA SER A 68 -14.17 -8.32 -3.54
C SER A 68 -14.34 -7.33 -2.40
N ALA A 69 -14.97 -6.19 -2.70
CA ALA A 69 -15.39 -5.19 -1.74
C ALA A 69 -16.89 -4.88 -1.96
N ILE A 70 -17.75 -5.52 -1.16
CA ILE A 70 -19.21 -5.41 -1.31
C ILE A 70 -19.75 -4.41 -0.29
N ARG A 71 -20.45 -3.37 -0.77
CA ARG A 71 -21.05 -2.35 0.11
C ARG A 71 -22.15 -2.97 0.99
N SER A 72 -22.07 -2.73 2.30
CA SER A 72 -23.05 -3.16 3.30
C SER A 72 -23.34 -1.98 4.23
N GLY A 73 -24.41 -1.23 3.95
CA GLY A 73 -24.69 0.03 4.66
C GLY A 73 -23.60 1.06 4.36
N ASP A 74 -22.96 1.59 5.41
CA ASP A 74 -21.88 2.57 5.30
C ASP A 74 -20.47 1.95 5.27
N GLU A 75 -20.40 0.61 5.24
CA GLU A 75 -19.15 -0.14 5.24
C GLU A 75 -18.98 -0.97 3.95
N TYR A 76 -17.78 -1.53 3.77
CA TYR A 76 -17.48 -2.52 2.74
C TYR A 76 -17.03 -3.83 3.40
N VAL A 77 -17.65 -4.95 3.00
CA VAL A 77 -17.21 -6.29 3.38
C VAL A 77 -16.16 -6.76 2.37
N LEU A 78 -14.93 -6.97 2.84
CA LEU A 78 -13.82 -7.43 2.04
C LEU A 78 -13.72 -8.97 2.11
N THR A 79 -13.71 -9.64 0.96
CA THR A 79 -13.45 -11.10 0.87
C THR A 79 -12.38 -11.37 -0.18
N GLY A 80 -11.26 -11.95 0.21
CA GLY A 80 -10.16 -12.30 -0.69
C GLY A 80 -8.86 -12.62 0.05
N VAL A 81 -7.81 -12.93 -0.72
CA VAL A 81 -6.47 -13.22 -0.18
C VAL A 81 -5.43 -12.46 -1.02
N LYS A 82 -4.56 -11.72 -0.34
CA LYS A 82 -3.41 -11.05 -0.95
C LYS A 82 -2.12 -11.77 -0.61
N GLN A 83 -1.12 -11.70 -1.50
CA GLN A 83 0.13 -12.43 -1.36
C GLN A 83 1.32 -11.53 -1.72
N PHE A 84 2.46 -11.77 -1.07
CA PHE A 84 3.72 -11.03 -1.27
C PHE A 84 3.64 -9.55 -0.91
N ILE A 85 2.86 -9.21 0.13
CA ILE A 85 2.71 -7.83 0.57
C ILE A 85 3.93 -7.43 1.40
N SER A 86 4.82 -6.63 0.84
CA SER A 86 5.93 -6.02 1.58
C SER A 86 5.38 -5.14 2.70
N GLY A 87 5.83 -5.38 3.93
CA GLY A 87 5.27 -4.75 5.13
C GLY A 87 3.99 -5.42 5.65
N GLY A 88 3.63 -6.61 5.15
CA GLY A 88 2.55 -7.41 5.71
C GLY A 88 2.90 -7.96 7.09
N GLY A 89 2.11 -7.60 8.10
CA GLY A 89 2.30 -7.97 9.50
C GLY A 89 1.43 -7.11 10.40
#